data_AF-H5WW66-F1
#
_entry.id   AF-H5WW66-F1
#
_cell.length_a   1.000
_cell.length_b   1.000
_cell.length_c   1.000
_cell.angle_alpha   90.00
_cell.angle_beta   90.00
_cell.angle_gamma   90.00
#
_symmetry.space_group_name_H-M   'P 1'
#
loop_
_entity.id
_entity.type
_entity.pdbx_description
1 polymer ?
#
loop_
_entity_poly.entity_id
_entity_poly.type
_entity_poly.pdbx_seq_one_letter_code
_entity_poly.pdbx_strand_id
1 'polypeptide(L)'
;MADISREDTAIEIADPPRFAMGERVASRSVIRNDGTYTGKDIGEVLVQRGDVGYVRSIGTFLQQFYIYAVEFVDSGHRVGMRAKELCTLDHLPPEVTAALGEKFEQLQELR
;
A
#
# COMPACT_ATOMS: atom_id res chain seq x y z
N MET A 1 25.00 15.21 -17.40
CA MET A 1 24.87 14.69 -16.03
C MET A 1 23.44 14.94 -15.62
N ALA A 2 22.60 13.89 -15.61
CA ALA A 2 21.21 14.03 -15.23
C ALA A 2 21.16 14.43 -13.75
N ASP A 3 20.47 15.53 -13.49
CA ASP A 3 20.19 16.06 -12.16
C ASP A 3 19.29 15.04 -11.45
N ILE A 4 19.90 14.12 -10.71
CA ILE A 4 19.20 13.21 -9.81
C ILE A 4 18.64 14.08 -8.70
N SER A 5 17.40 14.56 -8.90
CA SER A 5 16.59 15.25 -7.92
C SER A 5 16.46 14.35 -6.68
N ARG A 6 17.37 14.53 -5.72
CA ARG A 6 17.36 13.88 -4.40
C ARG A 6 16.34 14.58 -3.52
N GLU A 7 15.07 14.57 -3.92
CA GLU A 7 13.99 15.20 -3.14
C GLU A 7 13.61 14.38 -1.89
N ASP A 8 14.07 13.13 -1.80
CA ASP A 8 13.76 12.24 -0.68
C ASP A 8 15.05 11.93 0.09
N THR A 9 15.50 12.88 0.92
CA THR A 9 16.60 12.65 1.88
C THR A 9 16.09 11.96 3.16
N ALA A 10 14.78 11.74 3.27
CA ALA A 10 14.16 11.08 4.41
C ALA A 10 14.41 9.57 4.35
N ILE A 11 15.11 9.05 5.36
CA ILE A 11 15.27 7.61 5.56
C ILE A 11 14.00 7.12 6.26
N GLU A 12 13.03 6.61 5.49
CA GLU A 12 11.75 6.11 6.00
C GLU A 12 11.95 5.03 7.09
N ILE A 13 13.00 4.22 6.95
CA ILE A 13 13.32 3.16 7.93
C ILE A 13 13.92 3.67 9.25
N ALA A 14 14.18 4.98 9.38
CA ALA A 14 14.62 5.56 10.65
C ALA A 14 13.45 5.65 11.65
N ASP A 15 12.22 5.65 11.16
CA ASP A 15 11.00 5.61 11.95
C ASP A 15 10.38 4.19 11.95
N PRO A 16 9.49 3.89 12.91
CA PRO A 16 8.71 2.66 12.88
C PRO A 16 7.87 2.53 11.59
N PRO A 17 7.61 1.32 11.10
CA PRO A 17 6.77 1.11 9.93
C PRO A 17 5.37 1.68 10.17
N ARG A 18 4.82 2.31 9.13
CA ARG A 18 3.51 2.99 9.19
C ARG A 18 2.33 2.03 9.32
N PHE A 19 2.49 0.80 8.85
CA PHE A 19 1.45 -0.23 8.86
C PHE A 19 1.98 -1.49 9.54
N ALA A 20 1.10 -2.21 10.24
CA ALA A 20 1.43 -3.48 10.87
C ALA A 20 1.17 -4.68 9.95
N MET A 21 1.81 -5.82 10.25
CA MET A 21 1.41 -7.09 9.62
C MET A 21 -0.03 -7.45 9.99
N GLY A 22 -0.81 -7.90 9.01
CA GLY A 22 -2.23 -8.22 9.15
C GLY A 22 -3.17 -7.02 9.04
N GLU A 23 -2.65 -5.80 8.94
CA GLU A 23 -3.47 -4.59 8.80
C GLU A 23 -4.16 -4.51 7.44
N ARG A 24 -5.42 -4.08 7.45
CA ARG A 24 -6.20 -3.80 6.24
C ARG A 24 -5.78 -2.47 5.65
N VAL A 25 -5.40 -2.53 4.39
CA VAL A 25 -4.98 -1.36 3.63
C VAL A 25 -5.71 -1.30 2.30
N ALA A 26 -6.01 -0.08 1.86
CA ALA A 26 -6.50 0.20 0.53
C ALA A 26 -5.40 0.81 -0.33
N SER A 27 -5.36 0.41 -1.60
CA SER A 27 -4.47 1.02 -2.57
C SER A 27 -4.92 2.43 -2.94
N ARG A 28 -3.99 3.40 -2.87
CA ARG A 28 -4.23 4.80 -3.27
C ARG A 28 -3.90 5.06 -4.73
N SER A 29 -3.12 4.17 -5.34
CA SER A 29 -2.55 4.35 -6.68
C SER A 29 -2.78 3.10 -7.52
N VAL A 30 -2.89 3.27 -8.83
CA VAL A 30 -2.91 2.12 -9.74
C VAL A 30 -1.49 1.57 -9.84
N ILE A 31 -1.30 0.28 -9.57
CA ILE A 31 0.00 -0.38 -9.68
C ILE A 31 0.03 -1.22 -10.95
N ARG A 32 1.09 -1.01 -11.72
CA ARG A 32 1.39 -1.77 -12.94
C ARG A 32 2.64 -2.60 -12.75
N ASN A 33 2.67 -3.75 -13.40
CA ASN A 33 3.84 -4.62 -13.39
C ASN A 33 5.01 -3.91 -14.06
N ASP A 34 6.11 -3.70 -13.35
CA ASP A 34 7.36 -3.17 -13.92
C ASP A 34 8.25 -4.26 -14.52
N GLY A 35 7.82 -5.52 -14.44
CA GLY A 35 8.55 -6.70 -14.89
C GLY A 35 8.99 -7.62 -13.75
N THR A 36 8.72 -7.24 -12.49
CA THR A 36 9.04 -8.06 -11.32
C THR A 36 7.95 -9.08 -10.97
N TYR A 37 6.72 -8.86 -11.42
CA TYR A 37 5.59 -9.76 -11.17
C TYR A 37 5.54 -10.87 -12.22
N THR A 38 5.56 -12.13 -11.77
CA THR A 38 5.57 -13.30 -12.66
C THR A 38 4.18 -13.59 -13.23
N GLY A 39 4.11 -13.99 -14.50
CA GLY A 39 2.86 -14.41 -15.15
C GLY A 39 1.98 -13.26 -15.65
N LYS A 40 2.50 -12.03 -15.64
CA LYS A 40 1.83 -10.81 -16.11
C LYS A 40 2.76 -10.04 -17.02
N ASP A 41 2.23 -9.44 -18.07
CA ASP A 41 3.03 -8.61 -18.97
C ASP A 41 3.48 -7.31 -18.30
N ILE A 42 4.60 -6.76 -18.77
CA ILE A 42 5.08 -5.44 -18.33
C ILE A 42 4.04 -4.39 -18.69
N GLY A 43 3.68 -3.55 -17.72
CA GLY A 43 2.67 -2.51 -17.85
C GLY A 43 1.23 -2.97 -17.56
N GLU A 44 0.99 -4.27 -17.37
CA GLU A 44 -0.33 -4.77 -16.97
C GLU A 44 -0.70 -4.26 -15.58
N VAL A 45 -1.97 -3.89 -15.38
CA VAL A 45 -2.47 -3.40 -14.10
C VAL A 45 -2.65 -4.58 -13.15
N LEU A 46 -1.91 -4.56 -12.04
CA LEU A 46 -2.00 -5.58 -10.99
C LEU A 46 -3.00 -5.20 -9.90
N VAL A 47 -3.09 -3.90 -9.61
CA VAL A 47 -3.89 -3.34 -8.51
C VAL A 47 -4.54 -2.06 -8.99
N GLN A 48 -5.84 -1.94 -8.79
CA GLN A 48 -6.59 -0.71 -9.04
C GLN A 48 -6.59 0.18 -7.79
N ARG A 49 -6.82 1.48 -8.01
CA ARG A 49 -7.04 2.40 -6.90
C ARG A 49 -8.34 2.02 -6.16
N GLY A 50 -8.25 1.87 -4.85
CA GLY A 50 -9.36 1.46 -4.00
C GLY A 50 -9.36 -0.04 -3.66
N ASP A 51 -8.54 -0.85 -4.32
CA ASP A 51 -8.45 -2.28 -4.01
C ASP A 51 -8.00 -2.47 -2.56
N VAL A 52 -8.66 -3.39 -1.87
CA VAL A 52 -8.41 -3.69 -0.47
C VAL A 52 -7.56 -4.96 -0.37
N GLY A 53 -6.58 -4.91 0.53
CA GLY A 53 -5.72 -6.04 0.81
C GLY A 53 -5.20 -6.02 2.24
N TYR A 54 -4.43 -7.04 2.57
CA TYR A 54 -3.84 -7.22 3.90
C TYR A 54 -2.32 -7.23 3.80
N VAL A 55 -1.66 -6.53 4.74
CA VAL A 55 -0.19 -6.53 4.81
C VAL A 55 0.29 -7.90 5.27
N ARG A 56 0.98 -8.64 4.40
CA ARG A 56 1.54 -9.97 4.71
C ARG A 56 2.94 -9.91 5.28
N SER A 57 3.76 -8.98 4.79
CA SER A 57 5.13 -8.83 5.25
C SER A 57 5.64 -7.41 5.01
N ILE A 58 6.58 -6.98 5.86
CA ILE A 58 7.23 -5.68 5.75
C ILE A 58 8.70 -5.94 5.44
N GLY A 59 9.14 -5.48 4.28
CA GLY A 59 10.53 -5.51 3.84
C GLY A 59 11.09 -4.11 3.75
N THR A 60 12.36 -4.02 3.33
CA THR A 60 13.04 -2.74 3.11
C THR A 60 13.71 -2.72 1.76
N PHE A 61 13.76 -1.56 1.10
CA PHE A 61 14.48 -1.35 -0.15
C PHE A 61 15.54 -0.26 0.00
N LEU A 62 16.74 -0.51 -0.54
CA LEU A 62 17.91 0.38 -0.48
C LEU A 62 18.28 0.88 0.93
N GLN A 63 17.84 0.17 1.98
CA GLN A 63 17.97 0.63 3.38
C GLN A 63 17.40 2.04 3.61
N GLN A 64 16.40 2.44 2.81
CA GLN A 64 15.79 3.75 2.89
C GLN A 64 14.26 3.68 2.98
N PHE A 65 13.63 2.73 2.29
CA PHE A 65 12.18 2.65 2.17
C PHE A 65 11.61 1.39 2.79
N TYR A 66 10.43 1.49 3.40
CA TYR A 66 9.63 0.30 3.72
C TYR A 66 8.85 -0.15 2.49
N ILE A 67 8.86 -1.46 2.25
CA ILE A 67 8.07 -2.11 1.21
C ILE A 67 7.09 -3.06 1.90
N TYR A 68 5.80 -2.78 1.79
CA TYR A 68 4.72 -3.58 2.31
C TYR A 68 4.27 -4.55 1.24
N ALA A 69 4.44 -5.85 1.48
CA ALA A 69 3.86 -6.87 0.62
C ALA A 69 2.38 -7.03 0.99
N VAL A 70 1.50 -6.54 0.14
CA VAL A 70 0.06 -6.57 0.33
C VAL A 70 -0.54 -7.66 -0.55
N GLU A 71 -1.37 -8.51 0.05
CA GLU A 71 -2.18 -9.51 -0.65
C GLU A 71 -3.58 -8.95 -0.84
N PHE A 72 -3.96 -8.72 -2.10
CA PHE A 72 -5.27 -8.19 -2.48
C PHE A 72 -6.29 -9.31 -2.58
N VAL A 73 -7.40 -9.18 -1.88
CA VAL A 73 -8.36 -10.29 -1.72
C VAL A 73 -9.15 -10.60 -2.99
N ASP A 74 -9.45 -9.59 -3.81
CA ASP A 74 -10.26 -9.75 -5.02
C ASP A 74 -9.47 -10.43 -6.14
N SER A 75 -8.23 -9.98 -6.36
CA SER A 75 -7.37 -10.50 -7.44
C SER A 75 -6.46 -11.65 -7.01
N GLY A 76 -6.24 -11.84 -5.70
CA GLY A 76 -5.24 -12.76 -5.16
C GLY A 76 -3.79 -12.31 -5.40
N HIS A 77 -3.58 -11.12 -5.98
CA HIS A 77 -2.24 -10.64 -6.28
C HIS A 77 -1.51 -10.21 -4.99
N ARG A 78 -0.25 -10.63 -4.86
CA ARG A 78 0.66 -10.15 -3.83
C ARG A 78 1.66 -9.16 -4.41
N VAL A 79 1.54 -7.89 -4.01
CA VAL A 79 2.33 -6.79 -4.59
C VAL A 79 3.06 -6.02 -3.49
N GLY A 80 4.33 -5.71 -3.73
CA GLY A 80 5.13 -4.83 -2.86
C GLY A 80 4.82 -3.37 -3.14
N MET A 81 4.42 -2.62 -2.13
CA MET A 81 4.01 -1.21 -2.24
C MET A 81 4.69 -0.36 -1.17
N ARG A 82 4.95 0.92 -1.46
CA ARG A 82 5.47 1.87 -0.46
C ARG A 82 4.38 2.43 0.43
N ALA A 83 4.76 2.99 1.58
CA ALA A 83 3.80 3.55 2.52
C ALA A 83 2.87 4.61 1.89
N LYS A 84 3.40 5.45 1.01
CA LYS A 84 2.65 6.53 0.35
C LYS A 84 1.58 6.05 -0.63
N GLU A 85 1.67 4.80 -1.08
CA GLU A 85 0.75 4.17 -2.03
C GLU A 85 -0.42 3.47 -1.32
N LEU A 86 -0.38 3.41 0.01
CA LEU A 86 -1.34 2.69 0.84
C LEU A 86 -2.09 3.64 1.78
N CYS A 87 -3.29 3.24 2.16
CA CYS A 87 -4.10 3.87 3.18
C CYS A 87 -4.55 2.82 4.19
N THR A 88 -4.38 3.07 5.49
CA THR A 88 -4.96 2.21 6.53
C THR A 88 -6.48 2.29 6.48
N LEU A 89 -7.14 1.16 6.73
CA LEU A 89 -8.58 1.08 6.96
C LEU A 89 -8.92 0.78 8.43
N ASP A 90 -7.97 0.23 9.19
CA ASP A 90 -8.18 -0.12 10.61
C ASP A 90 -7.86 1.04 11.56
N HIS A 91 -6.92 1.92 11.18
CA HIS A 91 -6.44 3.02 12.02
C HIS A 91 -6.75 4.38 11.38
N LEU A 92 -7.98 4.55 10.89
CA LEU A 92 -8.43 5.85 10.38
C LEU A 92 -8.53 6.87 11.52
N PRO A 93 -8.07 8.11 11.31
CA PRO A 93 -8.21 9.15 12.31
C PRO A 93 -9.70 9.46 12.55
N PRO A 94 -10.09 9.82 13.79
CA PRO A 94 -11.49 9.93 14.19
C PRO A 94 -12.27 10.96 13.36
N GLU A 95 -11.61 12.00 12.85
CA GLU A 95 -12.19 12.98 11.93
C GLU A 95 -12.61 12.37 10.58
N VAL A 96 -11.81 11.43 10.05
CA VAL A 96 -12.09 10.74 8.78
C VAL A 96 -13.17 9.69 8.99
N THR A 97 -13.12 8.96 10.11
CA THR A 97 -14.19 8.02 10.47
C THR A 97 -15.54 8.74 10.61
N ALA A 98 -15.57 9.89 11.28
CA ALA A 98 -16.77 10.72 11.40
C ALA A 98 -17.27 11.25 10.06
N ALA A 99 -16.37 11.63 9.15
CA ALA A 99 -16.73 12.10 7.82
C ALA A 99 -17.19 10.98 6.87
N LEU A 100 -16.70 9.75 7.05
CA LEU A 100 -17.08 8.59 6.25
C LEU A 100 -18.43 7.99 6.67
N GLY A 101 -18.85 8.19 7.93
CA GLY A 101 -20.19 7.84 8.42
C GLY A 101 -20.60 6.42 8.04
N GLU A 102 -21.76 6.29 7.37
CA GLU A 102 -22.34 5.01 6.92
C GLU A 102 -21.42 4.19 5.99
N LYS A 103 -20.53 4.84 5.23
CA LYS A 103 -19.57 4.13 4.35
C LYS A 103 -18.49 3.42 5.14
N PHE A 104 -18.13 3.93 6.32
CA PHE A 104 -17.18 3.25 7.19
C PHE A 104 -17.79 2.00 7.81
N GLU A 105 -19.07 2.04 8.20
CA GLU A 105 -19.77 0.87 8.72
C GLU A 105 -19.87 -0.24 7.68
N GLN A 106 -20.22 0.08 6.43
CA GLN A 106 -20.22 -0.88 5.33
C GLN A 106 -18.84 -1.50 5.07
N LEU A 107 -17.75 -0.73 5.23
CA LEU A 107 -16.37 -1.24 5.14
C LEU A 107 -16.01 -2.16 6.32
N GLN A 108 -16.57 -1.94 7.51
CA GLN A 108 -16.37 -2.79 8.67
C GLN A 108 -17.18 -4.10 8.60
N GLU A 109 -18.35 -4.09 7.96
CA GLU A 109 -19.21 -5.26 7.78
C GLU A 109 -18.69 -6.26 6.74
N LEU A 110 -17.78 -5.85 5.84
CA LEU A 110 -17.10 -6.71 4.85
C LEU A 110 -16.01 -7.62 5.47
N ARG A 111 -16.08 -7.89 6.78
CA ARG A 111 -15.06 -8.62 7.56
C ARG A 111 -15.22 -10.15 7.49
#